data_AF-A0A5J9UHU0-F1
#
_entry.id   AF-A0A5J9UHU0-F1
#
_cell.length_a   1.000
_cell.length_b   1.000
_cell.length_c   1.000
_cell.angle_alpha   90.00
_cell.angle_beta   90.00
_cell.angle_gamma   90.00
#
_symmetry.space_group_name_H-M   'P 1'
#
loop_
_entity.id
_entity.type
_entity.pdbx_description
1 polymer ?
#
loop_
_entity_poly.entity_id
_entity_poly.type
_entity_poly.pdbx_seq_one_letter_code
_entity_poly.pdbx_strand_id
1 'polypeptide(L)'
;MDVADAAGWAYNTTSPSKIFRWQGGAAAPAGPHVAPPVVPHIAGEAFRLTEWYTVPKGATVFPSLYESSFQGFQDPEAFDPDRFFSEARREDVSCKRNFLAFGSSAHQCVGQRYALNHLVLFMALFVSLVDFRRDKTKGCDELVYIPTIAPKDGCAVFLKQRCTKLPSF
;
A
#
# COMPACT_ATOMS: atom_id res chain seq x y z
N MET A 1 -4.18 27.89 16.74
CA MET A 1 -5.11 27.08 17.55
C MET A 1 -5.45 25.87 16.69
N ASP A 2 -4.89 24.70 17.03
CA ASP A 2 -5.06 23.48 16.24
C ASP A 2 -6.49 22.96 16.38
N VAL A 3 -7.11 22.62 15.25
CA VAL A 3 -8.47 22.07 15.22
C VAL A 3 -8.34 20.61 14.79
N ALA A 4 -8.84 19.70 15.62
CA ALA A 4 -8.95 18.28 15.30
C ALA A 4 -10.35 18.00 14.74
N ASP A 5 -10.45 17.31 13.60
CA ASP A 5 -11.74 16.81 13.09
C ASP A 5 -12.10 15.43 13.67
N ALA A 6 -13.35 15.02 13.47
CA ALA A 6 -13.89 13.74 13.95
C ALA A 6 -13.22 12.49 13.33
N ALA A 7 -12.36 12.67 12.32
CA ALA A 7 -11.58 11.63 11.68
C ALA A 7 -10.09 11.63 12.12
N GLY A 8 -9.72 12.45 13.12
CA GLY A 8 -8.36 12.49 13.67
C GLY A 8 -7.37 13.32 12.85
N TRP A 9 -7.85 14.21 11.98
CA TRP A 9 -6.97 15.11 11.23
C TRP A 9 -6.79 16.42 12.00
N ALA A 10 -5.53 16.78 12.27
CA ALA A 10 -5.19 18.09 12.81
C ALA A 10 -4.57 18.95 11.70
N TYR A 11 -5.05 20.19 11.57
CA TYR A 11 -4.48 21.17 10.67
C TYR A 11 -4.27 22.52 11.38
N ASN A 12 -3.15 23.18 11.07
CA ASN A 12 -2.86 24.51 11.58
C ASN A 12 -3.52 25.57 10.66
N THR A 13 -4.47 26.32 11.20
CA THR A 13 -5.25 27.35 10.50
C THR A 13 -4.49 28.64 10.20
N THR A 14 -3.29 28.83 10.77
CA THR A 14 -2.51 30.07 10.64
C THR A 14 -1.41 30.01 9.56
N SER A 15 -1.19 28.84 8.94
CA SER A 15 -0.24 28.69 7.83
C SER A 15 -0.96 28.76 6.48
N PRO A 16 -0.41 29.47 5.46
CA PRO A 16 -0.93 29.43 4.09
C PRO A 16 -0.84 28.03 3.44
N SER A 17 -0.15 27.10 4.09
CA SER A 17 -0.11 25.67 3.75
C SER A 17 -0.79 24.87 4.84
N LYS A 18 -1.82 24.10 4.47
CA LYS A 18 -2.47 23.18 5.41
C LYS A 18 -1.54 21.97 5.57
N ILE A 19 -1.05 21.79 6.79
CA ILE A 19 -0.31 20.59 7.17
C ILE A 19 -1.35 19.53 7.46
N PHE A 20 -1.37 18.47 6.66
CA PHE A 20 -2.21 17.31 6.93
C PHE A 20 -1.31 16.27 7.58
N ARG A 21 -1.39 16.20 8.90
CA ARG A 21 -0.82 15.10 9.67
C ARG A 21 -1.96 14.13 9.93
N TRP A 22 -1.87 12.94 9.34
CA TRP A 22 -2.71 11.83 9.75
C TRP A 22 -2.34 11.51 11.21
N GLN A 23 -3.20 11.91 12.16
CA GLN A 23 -3.13 11.40 13.53
C GLN A 23 -3.99 10.15 13.59
N GLY A 24 -3.66 9.14 12.79
CA GLY A 24 -4.15 7.80 13.06
C GLY A 24 -3.73 7.44 14.47
N GLY A 25 -4.73 7.05 15.28
CA GLY A 25 -4.60 6.82 16.71
C GLY A 25 -3.30 6.12 17.05
N ALA A 26 -2.69 6.56 18.16
CA ALA A 26 -1.49 5.98 18.75
C ALA A 26 -1.33 4.54 18.28
N ALA A 27 -0.26 4.27 17.53
CA ALA A 27 0.12 2.91 17.21
C ALA A 27 -0.04 2.13 18.52
N ALA A 28 -1.07 1.29 18.59
CA ALA A 28 -1.34 0.53 19.80
C ALA A 28 0.00 -0.14 20.13
N PRO A 29 0.49 -0.02 21.38
CA PRO A 29 1.82 -0.50 21.73
C PRO A 29 1.94 -1.90 21.16
N ALA A 30 2.94 -2.10 20.30
CA ALA A 30 3.08 -3.28 19.46
C ALA A 30 2.78 -4.54 20.28
N GLY A 31 1.53 -5.00 20.18
CA GLY A 31 1.13 -6.31 20.66
C GLY A 31 1.87 -7.31 19.78
N PRO A 32 2.28 -8.46 20.33
CA PRO A 32 2.97 -9.45 19.55
C PRO A 32 1.99 -9.91 18.45
N HIS A 33 2.36 -9.70 17.19
CA HIS A 33 1.69 -10.22 16.00
C HIS A 33 0.46 -9.46 15.51
N VAL A 34 0.63 -8.22 15.05
CA VAL A 34 -0.19 -7.75 13.92
C VAL A 34 0.31 -8.50 12.70
N ALA A 35 -0.38 -9.58 12.35
CA ALA A 35 -0.02 -10.38 11.18
C ALA A 35 -0.07 -9.48 9.94
N PRO A 36 0.89 -9.60 9.01
CA PRO A 36 0.79 -8.96 7.71
C PRO A 36 -0.55 -9.32 7.04
N PRO A 37 -1.00 -8.60 6.00
CA PRO A 37 -2.19 -8.94 5.23
C PRO A 37 -1.96 -10.23 4.44
N VAL A 38 -1.89 -11.35 5.15
CA VAL A 38 -1.76 -12.69 4.60
C VAL A 38 -2.96 -13.45 5.09
N VAL A 39 -3.85 -13.76 4.15
CA VAL A 39 -5.02 -14.58 4.43
C VAL A 39 -4.48 -15.97 4.78
N PRO A 40 -4.65 -16.44 6.02
CA PRO A 40 -4.24 -17.79 6.37
C PRO A 40 -5.09 -18.77 5.57
N HIS A 41 -4.44 -19.77 4.98
CA HIS A 41 -5.11 -20.90 4.36
C HIS A 41 -5.02 -22.12 5.27
N ILE A 42 -6.04 -22.99 5.24
CA ILE A 42 -6.00 -24.28 5.91
C ILE A 42 -5.87 -25.35 4.83
N ALA A 43 -4.87 -26.23 4.95
CA ALA A 43 -4.68 -27.34 4.03
C ALA A 43 -5.83 -28.35 4.15
N GLY A 44 -6.69 -28.44 3.13
CA GLY A 44 -7.82 -29.39 3.10
C GLY A 44 -7.38 -30.86 3.00
N GLU A 45 -6.21 -31.09 2.41
CA GLU A 45 -5.54 -32.39 2.31
C GLU A 45 -4.03 -32.21 2.38
N ALA A 46 -3.29 -33.31 2.55
CA ALA A 46 -1.84 -33.26 2.52
C ALA A 46 -1.37 -33.05 1.08
N PHE A 47 -0.53 -32.04 0.84
CA PHE A 47 0.00 -31.74 -0.48
C PHE A 47 1.51 -31.47 -0.42
N ARG A 48 2.22 -31.88 -1.48
CA ARG A 48 3.67 -31.67 -1.59
C ARG A 48 3.94 -30.24 -2.06
N LEU A 49 4.60 -29.44 -1.22
CA LEU A 49 4.91 -28.04 -1.52
C LEU A 49 6.28 -27.92 -2.20
N THR A 50 7.27 -28.68 -1.75
CA THR A 50 8.61 -28.78 -2.36
C THR A 50 9.01 -30.23 -2.53
N GLU A 51 10.15 -30.50 -3.17
CA GLU A 51 10.65 -31.86 -3.31
C GLU A 51 10.89 -32.56 -1.96
N TRP A 52 11.17 -31.82 -0.89
CA TRP A 52 11.48 -32.37 0.43
C TRP A 52 10.41 -32.10 1.50
N TYR A 53 9.38 -31.30 1.21
CA TYR A 53 8.39 -30.91 2.20
C TYR A 53 6.95 -31.08 1.72
N THR A 54 6.17 -31.77 2.55
CA THR A 54 4.73 -31.98 2.38
C THR A 54 3.99 -31.27 3.50
N VAL A 55 3.06 -30.40 3.14
CA VAL A 55 2.18 -29.73 4.08
C VAL A 55 1.12 -30.74 4.54
N PRO A 56 0.98 -31.01 5.85
CA PRO A 56 -0.01 -31.96 6.33
C PRO A 56 -1.42 -31.37 6.27
N LYS A 57 -2.43 -32.25 6.15
CA LYS A 57 -3.85 -31.86 6.25
C LYS A 57 -4.10 -31.14 7.58
N GLY A 58 -4.86 -30.06 7.53
CA GLY A 58 -5.20 -29.23 8.68
C GLY A 58 -4.14 -28.20 9.07
N ALA A 59 -2.98 -28.19 8.42
CA ALA A 59 -1.98 -27.15 8.66
C ALA A 59 -2.49 -25.77 8.24
N THR A 60 -2.22 -24.75 9.06
CA THR A 60 -2.38 -23.34 8.68
C THR A 60 -1.16 -22.87 7.91
N VAL A 61 -1.37 -22.34 6.72
CA VAL A 61 -0.33 -21.86 5.81
C VAL A 61 -0.47 -20.34 5.68
N PHE A 62 0.62 -19.63 5.95
CA PHE A 62 0.74 -18.19 5.75
C PHE A 62 1.68 -17.91 4.56
N PRO A 63 1.15 -17.73 3.34
CA PRO A 63 2.00 -17.40 2.19
C PRO A 63 2.55 -15.98 2.32
N SER A 64 3.84 -15.77 2.12
CA SER A 64 4.42 -14.41 2.14
C SER A 64 4.08 -13.65 0.86
N LEU A 65 2.98 -12.89 0.86
CA LEU A 65 2.58 -12.09 -0.32
C LEU A 65 3.59 -10.98 -0.66
N TYR A 66 4.24 -10.40 0.34
CA TYR A 66 5.24 -9.35 0.13
C TYR A 66 6.43 -9.90 -0.66
N GLU A 67 7.14 -10.88 -0.11
CA GLU A 67 8.32 -11.48 -0.76
C GLU A 67 7.99 -12.10 -2.12
N SER A 68 6.86 -12.80 -2.22
CA SER A 68 6.42 -13.36 -3.50
C SER A 68 6.14 -12.31 -4.56
N SER A 69 5.82 -11.07 -4.16
CA SER A 69 5.57 -9.99 -5.11
C SER A 69 6.83 -9.40 -5.75
N PHE A 70 8.01 -9.59 -5.15
CA PHE A 70 9.28 -9.11 -5.70
C PHE A 70 9.95 -10.12 -6.64
N GLN A 71 9.44 -11.36 -6.70
CA GLN A 71 10.05 -12.40 -7.53
C GLN A 71 9.84 -12.08 -9.02
N GLY A 72 10.87 -12.32 -9.84
CA GLY A 72 10.82 -12.17 -11.30
C GLY A 72 11.01 -10.74 -11.84
N PHE A 73 10.80 -9.71 -11.03
CA PHE A 73 10.99 -8.32 -11.46
C PHE A 73 12.48 -7.93 -11.49
N GLN A 74 12.88 -7.14 -12.48
CA GLN A 74 14.23 -6.59 -12.55
C GLN A 74 14.37 -5.44 -11.54
N ASP A 75 15.41 -5.48 -10.71
CA ASP A 75 15.64 -4.48 -9.65
C ASP A 75 14.35 -4.21 -8.84
N PRO A 76 13.85 -5.22 -8.13
CA PRO A 76 12.47 -5.25 -7.66
C PRO A 76 12.24 -4.26 -6.50
N GLU A 77 13.31 -3.81 -5.83
CA GLU A 77 13.28 -2.80 -4.77
C GLU A 77 13.21 -1.36 -5.30
N ALA A 78 13.57 -1.13 -6.58
CA ALA A 78 13.59 0.19 -7.16
C ALA A 78 12.19 0.65 -7.61
N PHE A 79 11.84 1.89 -7.24
CA PHE A 79 10.66 2.57 -7.76
C PHE A 79 10.89 2.98 -9.22
N ASP A 80 10.40 2.16 -10.13
CA ASP A 80 10.50 2.34 -11.57
C ASP A 80 9.12 2.12 -12.21
N PRO A 81 8.38 3.20 -12.53
CA PRO A 81 7.08 3.11 -13.19
C PRO A 81 7.15 2.54 -14.62
N ASP A 82 8.27 2.74 -15.33
CA ASP A 82 8.39 2.39 -16.75
C ASP A 82 8.47 0.88 -16.97
N ARG A 83 8.73 0.09 -15.91
CA ARG A 83 8.77 -1.38 -15.97
C ARG A 83 7.51 -2.03 -16.56
N PHE A 84 6.35 -1.39 -16.36
CA PHE A 84 5.07 -1.89 -16.82
C PHE A 84 4.64 -1.32 -18.18
N PHE A 85 5.17 -0.16 -18.57
CA PHE A 85 4.71 0.58 -19.76
C PHE A 85 5.69 0.52 -20.93
N SER A 86 6.96 0.20 -20.68
CA SER A 86 7.96 0.02 -21.74
C SER A 86 7.63 -1.21 -22.59
N GLU A 87 7.51 -1.02 -23.91
CA GLU A 87 7.29 -2.10 -24.88
C GLU A 87 8.37 -3.18 -24.84
N ALA A 88 9.60 -2.81 -24.49
CA ALA A 88 10.73 -3.75 -24.43
C ALA A 88 10.72 -4.63 -23.18
N ARG A 89 10.17 -4.16 -22.05
CA ARG A 89 10.19 -4.88 -20.77
C ARG A 89 8.90 -5.63 -20.49
N ARG A 90 7.74 -4.94 -20.58
CA ARG A 90 6.40 -5.52 -20.37
C ARG A 90 6.32 -6.45 -19.16
N GLU A 91 6.86 -6.01 -18.02
CA GLU A 91 6.84 -6.82 -16.79
C GLU A 91 5.43 -7.05 -16.25
N ASP A 92 4.46 -6.24 -16.70
CA ASP A 92 3.02 -6.44 -16.49
C ASP A 92 2.53 -7.79 -17.05
N VAL A 93 3.16 -8.26 -18.13
CA VAL A 93 2.82 -9.52 -18.79
C VAL A 93 3.72 -10.64 -18.29
N SER A 94 5.04 -10.45 -18.33
CA SER A 94 5.99 -11.52 -18.00
C SER A 94 5.96 -11.90 -16.52
N CYS A 95 5.72 -10.93 -15.62
CA CYS A 95 5.65 -11.12 -14.17
C CYS A 95 4.23 -11.08 -13.63
N LYS A 96 3.21 -11.24 -14.48
CA LYS A 96 1.78 -11.15 -14.10
C LYS A 96 1.40 -12.01 -12.90
N ARG A 97 1.98 -13.21 -12.79
CA ARG A 97 1.70 -14.15 -11.68
C ARG A 97 2.24 -13.67 -10.33
N ASN A 98 3.23 -12.78 -10.36
CA ASN A 98 3.90 -12.27 -9.18
C ASN A 98 3.28 -10.94 -8.73
N PHE A 99 2.36 -10.35 -9.50
CA PHE A 99 1.58 -9.20 -9.04
C PHE A 99 0.45 -9.63 -8.10
N LEU A 100 0.76 -9.73 -6.79
CA LEU A 100 -0.13 -10.28 -5.77
C LEU A 100 -0.80 -9.22 -4.87
N ALA A 101 -0.73 -7.94 -5.23
CA ALA A 101 -1.29 -6.84 -4.44
C ALA A 101 -2.81 -6.96 -4.16
N PHE A 102 -3.54 -7.70 -5.01
CA PHE A 102 -4.97 -7.96 -4.86
C PHE A 102 -5.27 -9.44 -4.60
N GLY A 103 -4.28 -10.22 -4.17
CA GLY A 103 -4.39 -11.68 -4.05
C GLY A 103 -4.44 -12.37 -5.41
N SER A 104 -4.84 -13.63 -5.41
CA SER A 104 -4.90 -14.48 -6.60
C SER A 104 -5.99 -15.54 -6.47
N SER A 105 -6.45 -16.08 -7.59
CA SER A 105 -7.42 -17.18 -7.67
C SER A 105 -8.77 -16.86 -6.99
N ALA A 106 -9.43 -17.85 -6.40
CA ALA A 106 -10.76 -17.75 -5.79
C ALA A 106 -10.87 -16.70 -4.65
N HIS A 107 -9.73 -16.28 -4.08
CA HIS A 107 -9.65 -15.26 -3.03
C HIS A 107 -9.07 -13.94 -3.53
N GLN A 108 -9.03 -13.73 -4.86
CA GLN A 108 -8.67 -12.44 -5.43
C GLN A 108 -9.69 -11.37 -5.01
N CYS A 109 -9.20 -10.18 -4.67
CA CYS A 109 -10.02 -9.07 -4.24
C CYS A 109 -11.05 -8.70 -5.32
N VAL A 110 -12.33 -8.90 -5.00
CA VAL A 110 -13.46 -8.53 -5.87
C VAL A 110 -13.50 -7.02 -6.17
N GLY A 111 -12.92 -6.21 -5.28
CA GLY A 111 -12.81 -4.75 -5.41
C GLY A 111 -11.63 -4.27 -6.25
N GLN A 112 -10.79 -5.15 -6.82
CA GLN A 112 -9.56 -4.74 -7.52
C GLN A 112 -9.80 -3.64 -8.57
N ARG A 113 -10.79 -3.84 -9.46
CA ARG A 113 -11.08 -2.86 -10.52
C ARG A 113 -11.56 -1.53 -9.96
N TYR A 114 -12.38 -1.58 -8.92
CA TYR A 114 -12.86 -0.38 -8.24
C TYR A 114 -11.70 0.39 -7.58
N ALA A 115 -10.85 -0.31 -6.84
CA ALA A 115 -9.70 0.27 -6.14
C ALA A 115 -8.71 0.90 -7.13
N LEU A 116 -8.38 0.21 -8.23
CA LEU A 116 -7.48 0.74 -9.26
C LEU A 116 -8.06 2.00 -9.93
N ASN A 117 -9.34 1.97 -10.32
CA ASN A 117 -9.98 3.14 -10.92
C ASN A 117 -10.02 4.32 -9.95
N HIS A 118 -10.35 4.07 -8.68
CA HIS A 118 -10.38 5.10 -7.65
C HIS A 118 -8.99 5.69 -7.41
N LEU A 119 -7.95 4.85 -7.36
CA LEU A 119 -6.58 5.29 -7.18
C LEU A 119 -6.09 6.13 -8.37
N VAL A 120 -6.37 5.71 -9.60
CA VAL A 120 -6.00 6.47 -10.81
C VAL A 120 -6.70 7.83 -10.83
N LEU A 121 -7.99 7.89 -10.55
CA LEU A 121 -8.74 9.14 -10.50
C LEU A 121 -8.25 10.05 -9.37
N PHE A 122 -8.03 9.49 -8.18
CA PHE A 122 -7.47 10.21 -7.05
C PHE A 122 -6.09 10.79 -7.39
N MET A 123 -5.18 9.98 -7.94
CA MET A 123 -3.85 10.44 -8.34
C MET A 123 -3.93 11.54 -9.38
N ALA A 124 -4.74 11.38 -10.43
CA ALA A 124 -4.92 12.39 -11.47
C ALA A 124 -5.40 13.73 -10.88
N LEU A 125 -6.44 13.71 -10.05
CA LEU A 125 -6.94 14.92 -9.39
C LEU A 125 -5.91 15.51 -8.42
N PHE A 126 -5.27 14.68 -7.61
CA PHE A 126 -4.30 15.10 -6.60
C PHE A 126 -3.09 15.79 -7.26
N VAL A 127 -2.49 15.18 -8.28
CA VAL A 127 -1.31 15.77 -8.96
C VAL A 127 -1.66 16.95 -9.85
N SER A 128 -2.90 17.08 -10.34
CA SER A 128 -3.34 18.23 -11.14
C SER A 128 -3.68 19.44 -10.27
N LEU A 129 -4.30 19.24 -9.11
CA LEU A 129 -4.89 20.31 -8.29
C LEU A 129 -4.06 20.72 -7.08
N VAL A 130 -3.11 19.89 -6.64
CA VAL A 130 -2.38 20.06 -5.39
C VAL A 130 -0.87 20.03 -5.62
N ASP A 131 -0.18 21.04 -5.12
CA ASP A 131 1.26 20.98 -4.84
C ASP A 131 1.45 20.33 -3.48
N PHE A 132 2.27 19.28 -3.43
CA PHE A 132 2.52 18.55 -2.20
C PHE A 132 4.01 18.39 -1.93
N ARG A 133 4.38 18.39 -0.64
CA ARG A 133 5.75 18.11 -0.18
C ARG A 133 5.69 17.11 0.97
N ARG A 134 6.44 16.03 0.86
CA ARG A 134 6.58 15.03 1.93
C ARG A 134 7.39 15.59 3.11
N ASP A 135 6.89 15.42 4.33
CA ASP A 135 7.62 15.72 5.56
C ASP A 135 8.49 14.53 6.00
N LYS A 136 9.71 14.44 5.48
CA LYS A 136 10.59 13.29 5.75
C LYS A 136 11.17 13.38 7.17
N THR A 137 10.89 12.38 7.99
CA THR A 137 11.49 12.22 9.33
C THR A 137 12.54 11.10 9.32
N LYS A 138 13.36 11.01 10.38
CA LYS A 138 14.35 9.93 10.50
C LYS A 138 13.61 8.58 10.60
N GLY A 139 13.94 7.64 9.71
CA GLY A 139 13.28 6.33 9.64
C GLY A 139 11.96 6.35 8.88
N CYS A 140 11.70 7.37 8.04
CA CYS A 140 10.47 7.44 7.24
C CYS A 140 10.31 6.29 6.22
N ASP A 141 11.40 5.63 5.86
CA ASP A 141 11.41 4.50 4.92
C ASP A 141 11.24 3.15 5.63
N GLU A 142 11.22 3.13 6.98
CA GLU A 142 10.91 1.93 7.74
C GLU A 142 9.42 1.59 7.61
N LEU A 143 9.13 0.35 7.27
CA LEU A 143 7.77 -0.14 7.08
C LEU A 143 7.18 -0.65 8.40
N VAL A 144 5.90 -0.39 8.61
CA VAL A 144 5.10 -1.01 9.67
C VAL A 144 3.97 -1.83 9.05
N TYR A 145 3.77 -3.02 9.61
CA TYR A 145 2.70 -3.92 9.22
C TYR A 145 1.50 -3.69 10.13
N ILE A 146 0.49 -3.00 9.59
CA ILE A 146 -0.86 -2.91 10.15
C ILE A 146 -1.79 -3.77 9.25
N PRO A 147 -3.13 -3.61 9.18
CA PRO A 147 -3.91 -4.29 8.15
C PRO A 147 -3.43 -4.01 6.71
N THR A 148 -2.65 -2.95 6.52
CA THR A 148 -1.88 -2.63 5.30
C THR A 148 -0.42 -2.34 5.65
N ILE A 149 0.46 -2.29 4.65
CA ILE A 149 1.84 -1.84 4.84
C ILE A 149 1.85 -0.30 4.78
N ALA A 150 2.43 0.35 5.79
CA ALA A 150 2.50 1.81 5.87
C ALA A 150 3.90 2.29 6.29
N PRO A 151 4.30 3.52 5.95
CA PRO A 151 5.49 4.15 6.50
C PRO A 151 5.36 4.36 8.01
N LYS A 152 6.42 4.07 8.76
CA LYS A 152 6.46 4.18 10.23
C LYS A 152 6.14 5.59 10.75
N ASP A 153 6.46 6.62 9.98
CA ASP A 153 6.23 8.02 10.36
C ASP A 153 4.86 8.57 9.91
N GLY A 154 3.96 7.71 9.46
CA GLY A 154 2.58 8.06 9.12
C GLY A 154 2.43 8.86 7.82
N CYS A 155 3.48 8.98 7.00
CA CYS A 155 3.43 9.61 5.69
C CYS A 155 2.90 11.07 5.67
N ALA A 156 3.26 11.90 6.65
CA ALA A 156 2.80 13.29 6.71
C ALA A 156 3.21 14.12 5.46
N VAL A 157 2.26 14.91 4.95
CA VAL A 157 2.43 15.74 3.73
C VAL A 157 1.94 17.17 3.96
N PHE A 158 2.69 18.13 3.41
CA PHE A 158 2.27 19.51 3.27
C PHE A 158 1.52 19.66 1.96
N LEU A 159 0.31 20.23 2.00
CA LEU A 159 -0.50 20.45 0.81
C LEU A 159 -0.72 21.95 0.58
N LYS A 160 -0.60 22.35 -0.68
CA LYS A 160 -0.95 23.67 -1.18
C LYS A 160 -1.80 23.51 -2.43
N GLN A 161 -2.93 24.18 -2.49
CA GLN A 161 -3.76 24.17 -3.70
C GLN A 161 -3.00 24.88 -4.84
N ARG A 162 -2.91 24.22 -6.01
CA ARG A 162 -2.24 24.77 -7.20
C ARG A 162 -3.14 25.75 -7.94
N CYS A 163 -4.41 25.39 -8.09
CA CYS A 163 -5.40 26.19 -8.81
C CYS A 163 -6.10 27.17 -7.86
N THR A 164 -6.46 28.37 -8.29
CA THR A 164 -7.21 29.35 -7.47
C THR A 164 -8.68 28.97 -7.29
N LYS A 165 -9.26 28.20 -8.23
CA LYS A 165 -10.60 27.63 -8.16
C LYS A 165 -10.56 26.15 -8.51
N LEU A 166 -11.33 25.33 -7.80
CA LEU A 166 -11.53 23.94 -8.17
C LEU A 166 -12.49 23.87 -9.37
N PRO A 167 -12.32 22.88 -10.27
CA PRO A 167 -13.28 22.67 -11.34
C PRO A 167 -14.65 22.34 -10.73
N SER A 168 -15.70 23.01 -11.19
CA SER A 168 -17.08 22.60 -10.91
C SER A 168 -17.44 21.49 -11.88
N PHE A 169 -17.56 20.26 -11.39
CA PHE A 169 -18.12 19.14 -12.14
C PHE A 169 -19.60 18.98 -11.81
#